data_AF-A0A0D8HHT0-F1
#
_entry.id   AF-A0A0D8HHT0-F1
#
_cell.length_a   1.000
_cell.length_b   1.000
_cell.length_c   1.000
_cell.angle_alpha   90.00
_cell.angle_beta   90.00
_cell.angle_gamma   90.00
#
_symmetry.space_group_name_H-M   'P 1'
#
loop_
_entity.id
_entity.type
_entity.pdbx_description
1 polymer ?
#
loop_
_entity_poly.entity_id
_entity_poly.type
_entity_poly.pdbx_seq_one_letter_code
_entity_poly.pdbx_strand_id
1 'polypeptide(L)'
;MKEVEQQGSQAKPYEGMDDPNKQERHTKTLAIRVEETLHAQLRFIAQLRETSITDEIRQAIETRIASAQDDPEIIARAQQARDELEREAAARSAAIAGFLGKPVVTAVVDKSPGPATKVQQNARKTENE
;
A
#
# COMPACT_ATOMS: atom_id res chain seq x y z
N MET A 1 -0.53 -31.97 -74.62
CA MET A 1 -1.78 -31.69 -73.89
C MET A 1 -1.40 -31.68 -72.43
N LYS A 2 -1.13 -30.48 -71.90
CA LYS A 2 -2.03 -29.67 -71.05
C LYS A 2 -2.05 -30.24 -69.62
N GLU A 3 -1.98 -29.50 -68.54
CA GLU A 3 -1.82 -28.08 -68.21
C GLU A 3 -1.54 -28.13 -66.69
N VAL A 4 -0.48 -27.50 -66.17
CA VAL A 4 -0.53 -26.25 -65.38
C VAL A 4 -1.73 -26.10 -64.44
N GLU A 5 -1.49 -26.11 -63.13
CA GLU A 5 -1.97 -25.16 -62.11
C GLU A 5 -1.52 -25.70 -60.73
N GLN A 6 -0.53 -25.16 -60.02
CA GLN A 6 -0.36 -23.80 -59.49
C GLN A 6 -1.35 -23.49 -58.35
N GLN A 7 -0.78 -23.12 -57.19
CA GLN A 7 -1.40 -22.47 -56.02
C GLN A 7 -2.07 -23.43 -55.00
N GLY A 8 -1.88 -23.32 -53.69
CA GLY A 8 -1.40 -22.18 -52.92
C GLY A 8 -0.23 -22.51 -52.00
N SER A 9 0.72 -21.57 -52.00
CA SER A 9 1.53 -21.25 -50.84
C SER A 9 0.69 -21.29 -49.58
N GLN A 10 1.05 -22.14 -48.63
CA GLN A 10 0.83 -21.82 -47.23
C GLN A 10 2.13 -22.06 -46.47
N ALA A 11 3.09 -21.17 -46.72
CA ALA A 11 3.75 -20.59 -45.57
C ALA A 11 2.61 -20.08 -44.69
N LYS A 12 2.36 -20.72 -43.54
CA LYS A 12 1.73 -20.02 -42.42
C LYS A 12 2.88 -19.29 -41.75
N PRO A 13 3.08 -18.00 -42.05
CA PRO A 13 4.02 -17.20 -41.29
C PRO A 13 3.34 -16.93 -39.94
N TYR A 14 4.11 -17.04 -38.86
CA TYR A 14 3.92 -16.31 -37.61
C TYR A 14 2.47 -15.96 -37.20
N GLU A 15 1.92 -16.72 -36.25
CA GLU A 15 1.01 -16.12 -35.27
C GLU A 15 1.39 -16.59 -33.86
N GLY A 16 2.69 -16.48 -33.58
CA GLY A 16 3.16 -15.98 -32.29
C GLY A 16 3.09 -14.45 -32.31
N MET A 17 1.93 -13.90 -32.67
CA MET A 17 1.58 -12.54 -32.29
C MET A 17 1.04 -12.69 -30.88
N ASP A 18 1.96 -12.76 -29.92
CA ASP A 18 1.60 -12.46 -28.53
C ASP A 18 0.97 -11.07 -28.55
N ASP A 19 -0.37 -11.02 -28.50
CA ASP A 19 -1.10 -9.77 -28.35
C ASP A 19 -0.44 -8.98 -27.22
N PRO A 20 0.19 -7.82 -27.48
CA PRO A 20 0.80 -7.00 -26.42
C PRO A 20 -0.26 -6.41 -25.47
N ASN A 21 -1.54 -6.70 -25.73
CA ASN A 21 -2.69 -6.32 -24.92
C ASN A 21 -3.38 -7.51 -24.25
N LYS A 22 -2.70 -8.66 -24.10
CA LYS A 22 -3.11 -9.66 -23.12
C LYS A 22 -2.68 -9.17 -21.74
N GLN A 23 -3.36 -8.12 -21.26
CA GLN A 23 -3.31 -7.73 -19.86
C GLN A 23 -3.58 -9.00 -19.08
N GLU A 24 -2.54 -9.54 -18.44
CA GLU A 24 -2.66 -10.68 -17.56
C GLU A 24 -3.68 -10.26 -16.52
N ARG A 25 -4.92 -10.75 -16.65
CA ARG A 25 -5.93 -10.51 -15.64
C ARG A 25 -5.42 -11.25 -14.42
N HIS A 26 -4.72 -10.53 -13.55
CA HIS A 26 -4.18 -11.03 -12.29
C HIS A 26 -5.36 -11.34 -11.34
N THR A 27 -6.14 -12.35 -11.68
CA THR A 27 -7.22 -12.86 -10.85
C THR A 27 -6.61 -13.80 -9.84
N LYS A 28 -6.74 -13.47 -8.56
CA LYS A 28 -6.38 -14.37 -7.47
C LYS A 28 -7.59 -15.21 -7.10
N THR A 29 -7.41 -16.52 -6.98
CA THR A 29 -8.45 -17.43 -6.52
C THR A 29 -8.63 -17.29 -5.01
N LEU A 30 -9.87 -17.14 -4.57
CA LEU A 30 -10.24 -17.08 -3.15
C LEU A 30 -10.92 -18.41 -2.77
N ALA A 31 -10.27 -19.19 -1.91
CA ALA A 31 -10.87 -20.40 -1.34
C ALA A 31 -11.45 -20.06 0.04
N ILE A 32 -12.77 -20.10 0.18
CA ILE A 32 -13.47 -19.86 1.45
C ILE A 32 -14.36 -21.05 1.80
N ARG A 33 -14.45 -21.34 3.11
CA ARG A 33 -15.46 -22.26 3.65
C ARG A 33 -16.66 -21.42 4.06
N VAL A 34 -17.84 -21.87 3.65
CA VAL A 34 -19.13 -21.26 4.00
C VAL A 34 -20.01 -22.31 4.66
N GLU A 35 -20.85 -21.86 5.59
CA GLU A 35 -21.86 -22.72 6.20
C GLU A 35 -22.85 -23.22 5.14
N GLU A 36 -23.40 -24.43 5.36
CA GLU A 36 -24.34 -25.05 4.42
C GLU A 36 -25.59 -24.18 4.20
N THR A 37 -26.09 -23.59 5.28
CA THR A 37 -27.25 -22.69 5.25
C THR A 37 -26.98 -21.44 4.40
N LEU A 38 -25.79 -20.86 4.52
CA LEU A 38 -25.39 -19.69 3.74
C LEU A 38 -25.22 -20.04 2.26
N HIS A 39 -24.60 -21.19 1.95
CA HIS A 39 -24.48 -21.69 0.59
C HIS A 39 -25.86 -21.94 -0.05
N ALA A 40 -26.82 -22.48 0.70
CA ALA A 40 -28.18 -22.70 0.23
C ALA A 40 -28.88 -21.37 -0.11
N GLN A 41 -28.75 -20.34 0.73
CA GLN A 41 -29.28 -19.00 0.46
C GLN A 41 -28.64 -18.38 -0.79
N LEU A 42 -27.32 -18.45 -0.93
CA LEU A 42 -26.59 -17.97 -2.10
C LEU A 42 -27.05 -18.69 -3.38
N ARG A 43 -27.22 -20.01 -3.33
CA ARG A 43 -27.73 -20.80 -4.45
C ARG A 43 -29.14 -20.36 -4.85
N PHE A 44 -30.01 -20.09 -3.88
CA PHE A 44 -31.37 -19.62 -4.14
C PHE A 44 -31.36 -18.24 -4.83
N ILE A 45 -30.53 -17.31 -4.35
CA ILE A 45 -30.38 -15.98 -4.98
C ILE A 45 -29.85 -16.11 -6.41
N ALA A 46 -28.82 -16.94 -6.62
CA ALA A 46 -28.26 -17.18 -7.95
C ALA A 46 -29.31 -17.75 -8.92
N GLN A 47 -30.17 -18.66 -8.45
CA GLN A 47 -31.30 -19.20 -9.23
C GLN A 47 -32.31 -18.12 -9.61
N LEU A 48 -32.66 -17.21 -8.69
CA LEU A 48 -33.61 -16.12 -8.96
C LEU A 48 -33.06 -15.09 -9.95
N ARG A 49 -31.75 -14.91 -10.00
CA ARG A 49 -31.07 -13.92 -10.84
C ARG A 49 -30.52 -14.51 -12.13
N GLU A 50 -30.69 -15.81 -12.35
CA GLU A 50 -30.14 -16.55 -13.49
C GLU A 50 -28.60 -16.41 -13.60
N THR A 51 -27.93 -16.23 -12.45
CA THR A 51 -26.48 -16.07 -12.34
C THR A 51 -25.84 -17.30 -11.68
N SER A 52 -24.50 -17.32 -11.63
CA SER A 52 -23.76 -18.36 -10.90
C SER A 52 -23.47 -17.94 -9.46
N ILE A 53 -23.32 -18.91 -8.55
CA ILE A 53 -22.92 -18.65 -7.15
C ILE A 53 -21.60 -17.85 -7.10
N THR A 54 -20.66 -18.14 -8.00
CA THR A 54 -19.38 -17.41 -8.10
C THR A 54 -19.58 -15.94 -8.48
N ASP A 55 -20.53 -15.65 -9.36
CA ASP A 55 -20.84 -14.29 -9.79
C ASP A 55 -21.51 -13.50 -8.68
N GLU A 56 -22.46 -14.11 -7.95
CA GLU A 56 -23.09 -13.50 -6.78
C GLU A 56 -22.07 -13.19 -5.68
N ILE A 57 -21.12 -14.10 -5.42
CA ILE A 57 -20.03 -13.85 -4.45
C ILE A 57 -19.17 -12.66 -4.90
N ARG A 58 -18.82 -12.59 -6.19
CA ARG A 58 -18.05 -11.47 -6.74
C ARG A 58 -18.80 -10.14 -6.55
N GLN A 59 -20.06 -10.10 -6.98
CA GLN A 59 -20.88 -8.90 -6.88
C GLN A 59 -21.11 -8.46 -5.42
N ALA A 60 -21.31 -9.41 -4.50
CA ALA A 60 -21.45 -9.11 -3.08
C ALA A 60 -20.17 -8.46 -2.50
N ILE A 61 -18.98 -8.93 -2.91
CA ILE A 61 -17.70 -8.34 -2.51
C ILE A 61 -17.55 -6.94 -3.09
N GLU A 62 -17.84 -6.74 -4.38
CA GLU A 62 -17.75 -5.43 -5.04
C GLU A 62 -18.70 -4.41 -4.39
N THR A 63 -19.94 -4.83 -4.12
CA THR A 63 -20.94 -3.99 -3.46
C THR A 63 -20.49 -3.63 -2.04
N ARG A 64 -19.95 -4.60 -1.29
CA ARG A 64 -19.44 -4.36 0.07
C ARG A 64 -18.28 -3.37 0.08
N ILE A 65 -17.36 -3.46 -0.90
CA ILE A 65 -16.26 -2.51 -1.04
C ILE A 65 -16.79 -1.12 -1.38
N ALA A 66 -17.71 -1.02 -2.34
CA ALA A 66 -18.32 0.26 -2.71
C ALA A 66 -19.02 0.90 -1.49
N SER A 67 -19.85 0.15 -0.76
CA SER A 67 -20.49 0.68 0.46
C SER A 67 -19.48 1.09 1.54
N ALA A 68 -18.34 0.40 1.65
CA ALA A 68 -17.28 0.77 2.58
C ALA A 68 -16.52 2.03 2.16
N GLN A 69 -16.52 2.39 0.87
CA GLN A 69 -15.93 3.63 0.36
C GLN A 69 -16.80 4.85 0.65
N ASP A 70 -18.11 4.68 0.77
CA ASP A 70 -19.06 5.74 1.14
C ASP A 70 -19.23 5.89 2.66
N ASP A 71 -18.76 4.92 3.45
CA ASP A 71 -18.90 4.94 4.90
C ASP A 71 -17.89 5.90 5.58
N PRO A 72 -18.36 6.97 6.26
CA PRO A 72 -17.48 8.00 6.80
C PRO A 72 -16.59 7.48 7.94
N GLU A 73 -17.01 6.46 8.70
CA GLU A 73 -16.18 5.87 9.75
C GLU A 73 -15.03 5.04 9.14
N ILE A 74 -15.32 4.27 8.09
CA ILE A 74 -14.29 3.51 7.37
C ILE A 74 -13.30 4.45 6.68
N ILE A 75 -13.78 5.53 6.05
CA ILE A 75 -12.92 6.55 5.44
C ILE A 75 -12.02 7.19 6.49
N ALA A 76 -12.56 7.58 7.65
CA ALA A 76 -11.78 8.18 8.73
C ALA A 76 -10.68 7.23 9.23
N ARG A 77 -11.00 5.93 9.41
CA ARG A 77 -10.00 4.92 9.78
C ARG A 77 -8.96 4.69 8.68
N ALA A 78 -9.36 4.70 7.41
CA ALA A 78 -8.44 4.56 6.29
C ALA A 78 -7.46 5.75 6.20
N GLN A 79 -7.94 6.98 6.44
CA GLN A 79 -7.10 8.17 6.51
C GLN A 79 -6.11 8.07 7.69
N GLN A 80 -6.57 7.69 8.88
CA GLN A 80 -5.69 7.49 10.03
C GLN A 80 -4.62 6.43 9.77
N ALA A 81 -5.00 5.29 9.15
CA ALA A 81 -4.04 4.24 8.80
C ALA A 81 -3.01 4.71 7.77
N ARG A 82 -3.40 5.57 6.83
CA ARG A 82 -2.49 6.19 5.87
C ARG A 82 -1.51 7.14 6.56
N ASP A 83 -1.99 7.99 7.46
CA ASP A 83 -1.16 8.94 8.21
C ASP A 83 -0.09 8.21 9.04
N GLU A 84 -0.47 7.11 9.70
CA GLU A 84 0.45 6.29 10.49
C GLU A 84 1.51 5.61 9.60
N LEU A 85 1.09 5.04 8.47
CA LEU A 85 2.02 4.43 7.52
C LEU A 85 3.01 5.46 6.96
N GLU A 86 2.57 6.69 6.69
CA GLU A 86 3.43 7.77 6.20
C GLU A 86 4.43 8.22 7.26
N ARG A 87 4.02 8.32 8.53
CA ARG A 87 4.94 8.60 9.65
C ARG A 87 6.00 7.52 9.79
N GLU A 88 5.61 6.25 9.74
CA GLU A 88 6.55 5.14 9.79
C GLU A 88 7.49 5.11 8.57
N ALA A 89 6.96 5.34 7.38
CA ALA A 89 7.75 5.41 6.15
C ALA A 89 8.74 6.57 6.19
N ALA A 90 8.34 7.74 6.71
CA ALA A 90 9.21 8.90 6.89
C ALA A 90 10.32 8.61 7.92
N ALA A 91 9.98 8.00 9.06
CA ALA A 91 10.96 7.61 10.06
C ALA A 91 11.97 6.58 9.54
N ARG A 92 11.49 5.56 8.82
CA ARG A 92 12.35 4.55 8.17
C ARG A 92 13.21 5.19 7.09
N SER A 93 12.66 6.09 6.28
CA SER A 93 13.40 6.82 5.25
C SER A 93 14.49 7.71 5.84
N ALA A 94 14.21 8.41 6.94
CA ALA A 94 15.20 9.22 7.67
C ALA A 94 16.33 8.36 8.26
N ALA A 95 16.00 7.19 8.83
CA ALA A 95 17.00 6.25 9.34
C ALA A 95 17.87 5.67 8.21
N ILE A 96 17.26 5.32 7.08
CA ILE A 96 17.96 4.84 5.88
C ILE A 96 18.87 5.95 5.32
N ALA A 97 18.40 7.20 5.23
CA ALA A 97 19.23 8.33 4.80
C ALA A 97 20.44 8.55 5.73
N GLY A 98 20.23 8.49 7.06
CA GLY A 98 21.33 8.54 8.03
C GLY A 98 22.30 7.36 7.93
N PHE A 99 21.82 6.17 7.55
CA PHE A 99 22.64 4.98 7.35
C PHE A 99 23.44 5.02 6.04
N LEU A 100 22.85 5.48 4.93
CA LEU A 100 23.53 5.61 3.64
C LEU A 100 24.54 6.77 3.63
N GLY A 101 24.37 7.78 4.49
CA GLY A 101 25.27 8.93 4.60
C GLY A 101 26.42 8.84 5.63
N LYS A 102 26.73 7.66 6.20
CA LYS A 102 27.65 7.42 7.36
C LYS A 102 28.89 8.33 7.52
N PRO A 103 29.43 8.55 8.76
CA PRO A 103 28.97 8.11 10.09
C PRO A 103 28.64 9.27 11.04
N VAL A 104 27.78 9.00 12.04
CA VAL A 104 27.63 9.85 13.22
C VAL A 104 28.90 9.72 14.08
N VAL A 105 29.92 10.50 13.75
CA VAL A 105 30.94 10.86 14.74
C VAL A 105 31.18 12.36 14.56
N THR A 106 30.58 13.15 15.45
CA THR A 106 31.17 14.29 16.18
C THR A 106 30.18 15.44 16.41
N ALA A 107 30.27 15.99 17.63
CA ALA A 107 29.65 17.20 18.15
C ALA A 107 28.12 17.10 18.38
N VAL A 108 27.61 16.89 19.60
CA VAL A 108 27.85 17.72 20.79
C VAL A 108 27.52 16.98 22.09
N VAL A 109 28.46 16.20 22.60
CA VAL A 109 28.59 15.94 24.04
C VAL A 109 30.07 16.09 24.35
N ASP A 110 30.51 17.32 24.62
CA ASP A 110 31.59 17.65 25.57
C ASP A 110 31.88 19.15 25.53
N LYS A 111 31.24 19.90 26.43
CA LYS A 111 31.86 21.03 27.14
C LYS A 111 30.95 21.41 28.31
N SER A 112 31.05 20.61 29.36
CA SER A 112 30.81 21.11 30.71
C SER A 112 32.08 21.88 31.13
N PRO A 113 32.05 23.20 31.35
CA PRO A 113 33.04 23.83 32.18
C PRO A 113 32.52 23.84 33.63
N GLY A 114 33.05 22.95 34.46
CA GLY A 114 33.26 23.30 35.87
C GLY A 114 34.71 23.77 36.04
N PRO A 115 35.12 24.28 37.22
CA PRO A 115 34.57 25.35 38.05
C PRO A 115 35.57 26.53 38.13
N ALA A 116 35.12 27.79 38.20
CA ALA A 116 36.03 28.90 38.52
C ALA A 116 35.33 30.07 39.22
N THR A 117 35.64 30.19 40.50
CA THR A 117 35.62 31.37 41.36
C THR A 117 35.79 32.70 40.61
N LYS A 118 34.85 33.64 40.79
CA LYS A 118 35.14 35.07 40.65
C LYS A 118 34.36 35.91 41.65
N VAL A 119 35.13 36.46 42.57
CA VAL A 119 34.86 37.58 43.45
C VAL A 119 34.41 38.79 42.64
N GLN A 120 33.26 39.37 42.99
CA GLN A 120 32.82 40.71 42.57
C GLN A 120 32.02 41.28 43.76
N GLN A 121 32.69 41.87 44.75
CA GLN A 121 32.86 43.33 44.89
C GLN A 121 31.58 44.14 44.63
N ASN A 122 30.69 44.17 45.63
CA ASN A 122 29.63 45.16 45.74
C ASN A 122 29.86 45.95 47.04
N ALA A 123 30.82 46.87 46.99
CA ALA A 123 30.98 47.92 48.01
C ALA A 123 30.19 49.16 47.57
N ARG A 124 29.04 49.40 48.22
CA ARG A 124 28.42 50.72 48.48
C ARG A 124 27.53 50.53 49.71
N LYS A 125 28.04 50.76 50.93
CA LYS A 125 28.06 52.05 51.65
C LYS A 125 26.70 52.76 51.74
N THR A 126 26.02 52.53 52.85
CA THR A 126 25.21 53.46 53.69
C THR A 126 25.20 52.77 55.08
N GLU A 127 26.10 53.04 56.04
CA GLU A 127 26.17 54.24 56.90
C GLU A 127 24.75 54.58 57.43
N ASN A 128 24.27 53.94 58.50
CA ASN A 128 24.46 54.22 59.94
C ASN A 128 23.65 55.44 60.43
N GLU A 129 22.55 55.18 61.16
CA GLU A 129 22.27 55.74 62.50
C GLU A 129 21.35 54.77 63.26
#